data_AF-A0A419WRJ7-F1
#
_entry.id   AF-A0A419WRJ7-F1
#
_cell.length_a   1.000
_cell.length_b   1.000
_cell.length_c   1.000
_cell.angle_alpha   90.00
_cell.angle_beta   90.00
_cell.angle_gamma   90.00
#
_symmetry.space_group_name_H-M   'P 1'
#
loop_
_entity.id
_entity.type
_entity.pdbx_description
1 polymer ?
#
loop_
_entity_poly.entity_id
_entity_poly.type
_entity_poly.pdbx_seq_one_letter_code
_entity_poly.pdbx_strand_id
1 'polypeptide(L)'
;MELIDEKGNLFGVVNVIDALVVLLVLAVGVAGIAVVGVLGPGDDTTDGDDGPPTETRYATIDLGTQSLSNAEAVATGDEMTGDVEDERLAVTDVYAVPAGNETADVTVRTEVKGTQYENGTFAFGGNEVAADHNISIQTDEYDVTGTIETVENTTAELQTNETEVLFDRTVDRETAEAIEAGDEAQLGNETTATLETASVYPLSDGQYRVVAGATLETLATEDDPRYGSAIVEPESTIAFSTAEYDLRPTIRELGTTDEPGEPSTTTVEIDLDQLGEREASQFEPGLTETAGGDTWATITNVDREPASVIVETEDGNLHERQHPTKYDVTLTVDLETRETDLGQQFKGESLRNGDTVYLDFGVTTVEQRAWIVD
;
A
#
# COMPACT_ATOMS: atom_id res chain seq x y z
N MET A 1 18.87 -39.52 -36.77
CA MET A 1 19.99 -39.09 -35.91
C MET A 1 19.37 -38.17 -34.89
N GLU A 2 19.32 -38.61 -33.64
CA GLU A 2 18.94 -37.72 -32.54
C GLU A 2 20.04 -36.68 -32.38
N LEU A 3 19.64 -35.41 -32.35
CA LEU A 3 20.56 -34.27 -32.30
C LEU A 3 21.11 -34.04 -30.88
N ILE A 4 20.45 -34.61 -29.86
CA ILE A 4 20.73 -34.45 -28.44
C ILE A 4 20.67 -35.84 -27.77
N ASP A 5 21.71 -36.20 -27.03
CA ASP A 5 21.80 -37.44 -26.23
C ASP A 5 21.18 -37.25 -24.83
N GLU A 6 20.84 -38.33 -24.13
CA GLU A 6 20.20 -38.40 -22.79
C GLU A 6 21.01 -37.69 -21.67
N LYS A 7 22.22 -37.23 -21.99
CA LYS A 7 23.13 -36.46 -21.12
C LYS A 7 23.21 -34.97 -21.47
N GLY A 8 22.39 -34.48 -22.40
CA GLY A 8 22.35 -33.06 -22.78
C GLY A 8 23.53 -32.59 -23.64
N ASN A 9 24.14 -33.46 -24.44
CA ASN A 9 25.22 -33.08 -25.37
C ASN A 9 24.69 -32.97 -26.81
N LEU A 10 25.01 -31.86 -27.48
CA LEU A 10 24.70 -31.61 -28.88
C LEU A 10 25.79 -32.25 -29.77
N PHE A 11 25.39 -33.16 -30.67
CA PHE A 11 26.30 -33.91 -31.55
C PHE A 11 27.44 -34.69 -30.85
N GLY A 12 27.30 -35.03 -29.57
CA GLY A 12 28.24 -35.88 -28.82
C GLY A 12 29.62 -35.26 -28.55
N VAL A 13 29.82 -33.96 -28.81
CA VAL A 13 31.11 -33.27 -28.61
C VAL A 13 30.98 -32.03 -27.72
N VAL A 14 29.83 -31.36 -27.71
CA VAL A 14 29.63 -30.10 -26.97
C VAL A 14 28.40 -30.20 -26.06
N ASN A 15 28.52 -29.71 -24.83
CA ASN A 15 27.41 -29.63 -23.87
C ASN A 15 26.38 -28.61 -24.36
N VAL A 16 25.09 -28.97 -24.40
CA VAL A 16 24.03 -28.13 -24.98
C VAL A 16 23.88 -26.80 -24.23
N ILE A 17 24.21 -26.78 -22.93
CA ILE A 17 24.16 -25.58 -22.11
C ILE A 17 25.25 -24.58 -22.54
N ASP A 18 26.46 -25.07 -22.81
CA ASP A 18 27.58 -24.22 -23.24
C ASP A 18 27.35 -23.70 -24.68
N ALA A 19 26.72 -24.51 -25.54
CA ALA A 19 26.31 -24.09 -26.86
C ALA A 19 25.23 -22.98 -26.83
N LEU A 20 24.30 -23.03 -25.87
CA LEU A 20 23.30 -21.98 -25.67
C LEU A 20 23.92 -20.70 -25.12
N VAL A 21 24.88 -20.78 -24.19
CA VAL A 21 25.61 -19.61 -23.69
C VAL A 21 26.41 -18.95 -24.80
N VAL A 22 27.09 -19.72 -25.65
CA VAL A 22 27.81 -19.18 -26.81
C VAL A 22 26.86 -18.53 -27.82
N LEU A 23 25.67 -19.10 -28.02
CA LEU A 23 24.65 -18.53 -28.90
C LEU A 23 24.04 -17.25 -28.29
N LEU A 24 23.82 -17.20 -26.98
CA LEU A 24 23.40 -16.01 -26.24
C LEU A 24 24.46 -14.89 -26.36
N VAL A 25 25.74 -15.21 -26.17
CA VAL A 25 26.85 -14.27 -26.34
C VAL A 25 26.96 -13.78 -27.78
N LEU A 26 26.74 -14.65 -28.78
CA LEU A 26 26.68 -14.24 -30.19
C LEU A 26 25.44 -13.39 -30.51
N ALA A 27 24.29 -13.65 -29.88
CA ALA A 27 23.08 -12.86 -30.07
C ALA A 27 23.22 -11.44 -29.46
N VAL A 28 23.77 -11.36 -28.24
CA VAL A 28 24.09 -10.07 -27.58
C VAL A 28 25.19 -9.34 -28.35
N GLY A 29 26.17 -10.06 -28.91
CA GLY A 29 27.23 -9.50 -29.75
C GLY A 29 26.77 -8.96 -31.11
N VAL A 30 25.58 -9.34 -31.59
CA VAL A 30 25.00 -8.82 -32.84
C VAL A 30 24.03 -7.66 -32.58
N ALA A 31 23.44 -7.56 -31.39
CA ALA A 31 22.65 -6.39 -30.98
C ALA A 31 23.52 -5.20 -30.54
N GLY A 32 24.74 -5.43 -30.08
CA GLY A 32 25.70 -4.40 -29.68
C GLY A 32 26.55 -3.77 -30.81
N ILE A 33 26.17 -3.93 -32.09
CA ILE A 33 26.88 -3.33 -33.23
C ILE A 33 25.91 -2.57 -34.14
N ALA A 34 25.36 -1.50 -33.59
CA ALA A 34 24.91 -0.30 -34.28
C ALA A 34 25.01 0.78 -33.19
N VAL A 35 25.91 1.77 -33.18
CA VAL A 35 26.60 2.53 -34.21
C VAL A 35 27.95 2.97 -33.63
N VAL A 36 29.06 2.52 -34.18
CA VAL A 36 30.36 3.20 -34.02
C VAL A 36 30.84 3.54 -35.41
N GLY A 37 30.68 4.82 -35.76
CA GLY A 37 31.19 5.38 -36.99
C GLY A 37 32.71 5.30 -37.09
N VAL A 38 33.16 4.92 -38.29
CA VAL A 38 34.36 5.44 -38.98
C VAL A 38 35.73 5.15 -38.36
N LEU A 39 36.42 4.15 -38.90
CA LEU A 39 37.88 4.19 -39.08
C LEU A 39 38.27 3.66 -40.47
N GLY A 40 38.24 4.56 -41.44
CA GLY A 40 39.00 4.42 -42.69
C GLY A 40 40.19 5.40 -42.65
N PRO A 41 41.43 4.97 -42.96
CA PRO A 41 42.57 5.87 -42.94
C PRO A 41 42.64 6.62 -44.28
N GLY A 42 42.36 7.92 -44.27
CA GLY A 42 42.52 8.79 -45.43
C GLY A 42 42.40 10.26 -45.05
N ASP A 43 43.52 10.98 -45.16
CA ASP A 43 43.57 12.45 -45.25
C ASP A 43 42.44 12.97 -46.16
N ASP A 44 41.62 13.90 -45.67
CA ASP A 44 41.64 15.28 -46.16
C ASP A 44 40.64 16.14 -45.36
N THR A 45 41.13 17.31 -44.95
CA THR A 45 40.39 18.52 -44.57
C THR A 45 38.86 18.51 -44.74
N THR A 46 38.14 18.29 -43.64
CA THR A 46 36.82 18.90 -43.41
C THR A 46 36.86 19.58 -42.06
N ASP A 47 36.82 20.92 -42.06
CA ASP A 47 36.33 21.71 -40.93
C ASP A 47 34.87 21.26 -40.69
N GLY A 48 34.71 20.20 -39.90
CA GLY A 48 33.43 19.78 -39.35
C GLY A 48 33.25 20.54 -38.05
N ASP A 49 32.15 21.27 -37.96
CA ASP A 49 31.64 21.80 -36.71
C ASP A 49 31.28 20.60 -35.82
N ASP A 50 32.29 19.98 -35.19
CA ASP A 50 32.08 18.96 -34.17
C ASP A 50 31.36 19.68 -33.04
N GLY A 51 30.04 19.48 -32.97
CA GLY A 51 29.21 19.99 -31.89
C GLY A 51 29.83 19.71 -30.52
N PRO A 52 29.39 20.41 -29.47
CA PRO A 52 29.97 20.24 -28.15
C PRO A 52 29.88 18.75 -27.73
N PRO A 53 30.89 18.23 -27.02
CA PRO A 53 30.99 16.80 -26.74
C PRO A 53 29.77 16.31 -25.95
N THR A 54 29.12 15.25 -26.43
CA THR A 54 27.99 14.63 -25.72
C THR A 54 28.45 13.53 -24.78
N GLU A 55 27.82 13.42 -23.61
CA GLU A 55 28.00 12.35 -22.63
C GLU A 55 26.64 11.71 -22.32
N THR A 56 26.64 10.42 -21.95
CA THR A 56 25.44 9.73 -21.47
C THR A 56 25.46 9.63 -19.94
N ARG A 57 24.37 10.05 -19.31
CA ARG A 57 24.11 9.90 -17.88
C ARG A 57 22.69 9.37 -17.67
N TYR A 58 22.41 8.92 -16.46
CA TYR A 58 21.09 8.47 -16.06
C TYR A 58 20.51 9.42 -15.02
N ALA A 59 19.29 9.88 -15.21
CA ALA A 59 18.59 10.73 -14.27
C ALA A 59 17.34 10.04 -13.74
N THR A 60 17.16 10.05 -12.41
CA THR A 60 15.88 9.74 -11.78
C THR A 60 15.09 11.05 -11.68
N ILE A 61 13.87 11.05 -12.20
CA ILE A 61 13.01 12.23 -12.28
C ILE A 61 11.68 11.90 -11.60
N ASP A 62 11.35 12.66 -10.56
CA ASP A 62 10.02 12.66 -9.93
C ASP A 62 9.09 13.57 -10.74
N LEU A 63 8.13 12.97 -11.45
CA LEU A 63 7.11 13.71 -12.20
C LEU A 63 5.96 14.18 -11.28
N GLY A 64 5.96 13.77 -10.01
CA GLY A 64 4.93 14.04 -9.03
C GLY A 64 3.60 13.36 -9.37
N THR A 65 2.52 13.86 -8.78
CA THR A 65 1.17 13.35 -9.02
C THR A 65 0.67 13.73 -10.41
N GLN A 66 0.46 12.72 -11.25
CA GLN A 66 -0.07 12.83 -12.60
C GLN A 66 -1.53 12.34 -12.65
N SER A 67 -2.28 12.79 -13.66
CA SER A 67 -3.56 12.15 -13.98
C SER A 67 -3.32 10.72 -14.44
N LEU A 68 -4.27 9.82 -14.17
CA LEU A 68 -4.16 8.39 -14.53
C LEU A 68 -3.80 8.20 -16.02
N SER A 69 -4.42 8.96 -16.92
CA SER A 69 -4.11 8.89 -18.36
C SER A 69 -2.68 9.27 -18.72
N ASN A 70 -2.03 10.17 -17.97
CA ASN A 70 -0.63 10.50 -18.19
C ASN A 70 0.27 9.43 -17.58
N ALA A 71 -0.05 8.96 -16.38
CA ALA A 71 0.73 7.93 -15.71
C ALA A 71 0.77 6.62 -16.51
N GLU A 72 -0.35 6.23 -17.13
CA GLU A 72 -0.42 5.06 -18.01
C GLU A 72 0.22 5.28 -19.38
N ALA A 73 0.36 6.53 -19.83
CA ALA A 73 0.96 6.86 -21.12
C ALA A 73 2.49 6.93 -21.07
N VAL A 74 3.06 7.25 -19.90
CA VAL A 74 4.52 7.26 -19.71
C VAL A 74 5.04 5.82 -19.69
N ALA A 75 5.88 5.46 -20.66
CA ALA A 75 6.34 4.10 -20.85
C ALA A 75 7.85 4.01 -21.08
N THR A 76 8.42 2.86 -20.71
CA THR A 76 9.79 2.51 -21.05
C THR A 76 9.98 2.47 -22.57
N GLY A 77 11.01 3.16 -23.05
CA GLY A 77 11.30 3.34 -24.46
C GLY A 77 10.78 4.64 -25.06
N ASP A 78 10.06 5.47 -24.29
CA ASP A 78 9.68 6.82 -24.73
C ASP A 78 10.91 7.71 -24.90
N GLU A 79 10.96 8.49 -25.99
CA GLU A 79 12.14 9.27 -26.34
C GLU A 79 11.78 10.71 -26.72
N MET A 80 12.66 11.64 -26.37
CA MET A 80 12.63 13.01 -26.89
C MET A 80 14.03 13.46 -27.36
N THR A 81 14.04 14.32 -28.37
CA THR A 81 15.27 14.91 -28.93
C THR A 81 15.51 16.30 -28.33
N GLY A 82 16.78 16.64 -28.06
CA GLY A 82 17.15 17.97 -27.55
C GLY A 82 17.24 19.04 -28.64
N ASP A 83 17.70 20.23 -28.23
CA ASP A 83 17.92 21.37 -29.13
C ASP A 83 19.20 21.24 -29.97
N VAL A 84 20.16 20.44 -29.48
CA VAL A 84 21.44 20.18 -30.13
C VAL A 84 21.38 18.85 -30.88
N GLU A 85 22.05 18.79 -32.04
CA GLU A 85 22.23 17.54 -32.80
C GLU A 85 22.87 16.49 -31.87
N ASP A 86 22.38 15.25 -31.91
CA ASP A 86 22.78 14.12 -31.05
C ASP A 86 22.31 14.13 -29.57
N GLU A 87 21.60 15.16 -29.09
CA GLU A 87 20.96 15.13 -27.76
C GLU A 87 19.70 14.28 -27.76
N ARG A 88 19.59 13.39 -26.76
CA ARG A 88 18.46 12.48 -26.60
C ARG A 88 18.17 12.22 -25.13
N LEU A 89 16.90 12.18 -24.76
CA LEU A 89 16.44 11.63 -23.49
C LEU A 89 15.53 10.46 -23.79
N ALA A 90 15.77 9.31 -23.15
CA ALA A 90 14.90 8.14 -23.26
C ALA A 90 14.51 7.63 -21.87
N VAL A 91 13.24 7.31 -21.68
CA VAL A 91 12.74 6.65 -20.48
C VAL A 91 13.21 5.20 -20.50
N THR A 92 13.98 4.80 -19.50
CA THR A 92 14.52 3.43 -19.38
C THR A 92 13.76 2.59 -18.37
N ASP A 93 13.08 3.23 -17.43
CA ASP A 93 12.27 2.56 -16.42
C ASP A 93 11.21 3.50 -15.84
N VAL A 94 10.10 2.94 -15.37
CA VAL A 94 8.96 3.69 -14.84
C VAL A 94 8.48 3.02 -13.56
N TYR A 95 8.36 3.80 -12.50
CA TYR A 95 7.74 3.38 -11.25
C TYR A 95 6.59 4.33 -10.97
N ALA A 96 5.37 3.80 -10.89
CA ALA A 96 4.18 4.62 -10.78
C ALA A 96 3.17 3.99 -9.82
N VAL A 97 2.78 4.75 -8.79
CA VAL A 97 1.93 4.27 -7.70
C VAL A 97 0.60 5.02 -7.69
N PRO A 98 -0.55 4.33 -7.66
CA PRO A 98 -1.85 4.96 -7.52
C PRO A 98 -1.92 5.86 -6.26
N ALA A 99 -2.21 7.15 -6.47
CA ALA A 99 -2.37 8.15 -5.42
C ALA A 99 -3.86 8.46 -5.10
N GLY A 100 -4.75 7.92 -5.94
CA GLY A 100 -6.20 8.03 -5.92
C GLY A 100 -6.80 7.31 -7.14
N ASN A 101 -8.12 7.21 -7.21
CA ASN A 101 -8.84 6.61 -8.34
C ASN A 101 -8.56 7.21 -9.74
N GLU A 102 -8.12 8.47 -9.83
CA GLU A 102 -7.86 9.18 -11.09
C GLU A 102 -6.43 9.73 -11.20
N THR A 103 -5.55 9.39 -10.25
CA THR A 103 -4.20 9.96 -10.15
C THR A 103 -3.16 8.96 -9.68
N ALA A 104 -1.92 9.09 -10.16
CA ALA A 104 -0.79 8.29 -9.71
C ALA A 104 0.45 9.17 -9.54
N ASP A 105 1.28 8.87 -8.55
CA ASP A 105 2.61 9.44 -8.40
C ASP A 105 3.58 8.69 -9.33
N VAL A 106 4.32 9.40 -10.17
CA VAL A 106 5.17 8.79 -11.21
C VAL A 106 6.63 9.23 -11.06
N THR A 107 7.52 8.25 -10.97
CA THR A 107 8.97 8.43 -11.01
C THR A 107 9.52 7.67 -12.20
N VAL A 108 10.39 8.31 -12.98
CA VAL A 108 11.02 7.70 -14.15
C VAL A 108 12.52 7.66 -14.03
N ARG A 109 13.13 6.60 -14.57
CA ARG A 109 14.55 6.58 -14.89
C ARG A 109 14.71 6.94 -16.35
N THR A 110 15.67 7.81 -16.63
CA THR A 110 15.96 8.26 -17.99
C THR A 110 17.43 8.11 -18.32
N GLU A 111 17.73 7.64 -19.53
CA GLU A 111 19.03 7.78 -20.17
C GLU A 111 19.07 9.14 -20.88
N VAL A 112 19.95 10.03 -20.42
CA VAL A 112 20.13 11.36 -20.98
C VAL A 112 21.48 11.41 -21.69
N LYS A 113 21.45 11.50 -23.01
CA LYS A 113 22.59 11.89 -23.84
C LYS A 113 22.55 13.41 -24.01
N GLY A 114 23.41 14.10 -23.27
CA GLY A 114 23.42 15.56 -23.16
C GLY A 114 24.78 16.16 -23.48
N THR A 115 24.81 17.47 -23.65
CA THR A 115 26.03 18.25 -23.90
C THR A 115 26.83 18.44 -22.61
N GLN A 116 28.13 18.10 -22.66
CA GLN A 116 29.08 18.40 -21.58
C GLN A 116 29.84 19.70 -21.89
N TYR A 117 29.63 20.71 -21.06
CA TYR A 117 30.33 21.99 -21.17
C TYR A 117 31.68 21.98 -20.46
N GLU A 118 32.61 22.83 -20.92
CA GLU A 118 33.96 22.96 -20.34
C GLU A 118 33.98 23.41 -18.88
N ASN A 119 32.90 24.05 -18.40
CA ASN A 119 32.73 24.47 -17.02
C ASN A 119 32.29 23.32 -16.07
N GLY A 120 32.07 22.11 -16.61
CA GLY A 120 31.60 20.95 -15.87
C GLY A 120 30.09 20.75 -15.88
N THR A 121 29.30 21.69 -16.42
CA THR A 121 27.84 21.56 -16.53
C THR A 121 27.47 20.50 -17.57
N PHE A 122 26.54 19.62 -17.21
CA PHE A 122 25.91 18.68 -18.12
C PHE A 122 24.49 19.14 -18.39
N ALA A 123 24.09 19.22 -19.66
CA ALA A 123 22.82 19.80 -20.05
C ALA A 123 22.11 19.02 -21.17
N PHE A 124 20.79 19.19 -21.24
CA PHE A 124 19.94 18.66 -22.29
C PHE A 124 18.94 19.76 -22.72
N GLY A 125 18.82 20.03 -24.02
CA GLY A 125 17.95 21.11 -24.51
C GLY A 125 18.31 22.48 -23.93
N GLY A 126 19.62 22.71 -23.70
CA GLY A 126 20.13 23.92 -23.05
C GLY A 126 19.84 24.04 -21.54
N ASN A 127 19.15 23.09 -20.92
CA ASN A 127 18.86 23.08 -19.48
C ASN A 127 19.83 22.18 -18.73
N GLU A 128 20.29 22.62 -17.56
CA GLU A 128 21.19 21.84 -16.72
C GLU A 128 20.48 20.60 -16.16
N VAL A 129 21.14 19.44 -16.29
CA VAL A 129 20.66 18.15 -15.78
C VAL A 129 21.43 17.88 -14.49
N ALA A 130 20.85 18.33 -13.39
CA ALA A 130 21.38 18.20 -12.05
C ALA A 130 20.23 18.03 -11.04
N ALA A 131 20.54 17.50 -9.86
CA ALA A 131 19.55 17.36 -8.79
C ALA A 131 18.86 18.71 -8.48
N ASP A 132 17.60 18.65 -8.04
CA ASP A 132 16.72 19.78 -7.72
C ASP A 132 16.37 20.70 -8.90
N HIS A 133 16.72 20.32 -10.14
CA HIS A 133 16.33 21.05 -11.35
C HIS A 133 15.12 20.39 -12.01
N ASN A 134 14.29 21.20 -12.66
CA ASN A 134 13.15 20.71 -13.41
C ASN A 134 13.55 20.33 -14.83
N ILE A 135 12.91 19.29 -15.34
CA ILE A 135 13.01 18.87 -16.74
C ILE A 135 11.63 18.48 -17.25
N SER A 136 11.33 18.89 -18.48
CA SER A 136 10.09 18.53 -19.17
C SER A 136 10.36 17.39 -20.13
N ILE A 137 9.50 16.36 -20.10
CA ILE A 137 9.51 15.24 -21.05
C ILE A 137 8.29 15.42 -21.94
N GLN A 138 8.55 15.62 -23.23
CA GLN A 138 7.53 15.92 -24.23
C GLN A 138 7.54 14.87 -25.33
N THR A 139 6.41 14.20 -25.49
CA THR A 139 6.16 13.22 -26.56
C THR A 139 4.93 13.65 -27.36
N ASP A 140 4.55 12.86 -28.36
CA ASP A 140 3.28 13.07 -29.06
C ASP A 140 2.06 12.74 -28.18
N GLU A 141 2.25 12.01 -27.08
CA GLU A 141 1.18 11.50 -26.21
C GLU A 141 1.01 12.33 -24.93
N TYR A 142 2.09 12.89 -24.38
CA TYR A 142 2.05 13.66 -23.15
C TYR A 142 3.11 14.78 -23.08
N ASP A 143 2.87 15.73 -22.18
CA ASP A 143 3.79 16.80 -21.81
C ASP A 143 3.79 16.92 -20.29
N VAL A 144 4.85 16.42 -19.66
CA VAL A 144 4.99 16.34 -18.20
C VAL A 144 6.29 17.03 -17.78
N THR A 145 6.28 17.62 -16.59
CA THR A 145 7.47 18.24 -16.00
C THR A 145 7.70 17.66 -14.62
N GLY A 146 8.94 17.24 -14.37
CA GLY A 146 9.34 16.68 -13.09
C GLY A 146 10.62 17.31 -12.56
N THR A 147 10.95 16.95 -11.33
CA THR A 147 12.18 17.35 -10.65
C THR A 147 13.20 16.22 -10.73
N ILE A 148 14.42 16.54 -11.14
CA ILE A 148 15.53 15.58 -11.14
C ILE A 148 15.95 15.33 -9.69
N GLU A 149 15.82 14.11 -9.22
CA GLU A 149 16.23 13.71 -7.87
C GLU A 149 17.71 13.32 -7.83
N THR A 150 18.18 12.60 -8.84
CA THR A 150 19.55 12.07 -8.86
C THR A 150 20.07 11.97 -10.29
N VAL A 151 21.38 12.16 -10.47
CA VAL A 151 22.08 11.96 -11.75
C VAL A 151 23.28 11.04 -11.53
N GLU A 152 23.33 9.93 -12.26
CA GLU A 152 24.35 8.88 -12.15
C GLU A 152 24.91 8.48 -13.52
N ASN A 153 25.94 7.62 -13.57
CA ASN A 153 26.63 7.29 -14.82
C ASN A 153 26.39 5.86 -15.33
N THR A 154 25.72 4.99 -14.57
CA THR A 154 25.79 3.54 -14.82
C THR A 154 24.47 2.77 -14.83
N THR A 155 23.46 3.19 -14.05
CA THR A 155 22.29 2.34 -13.81
C THR A 155 21.10 2.82 -14.65
N ALA A 156 20.51 1.94 -15.44
CA ALA A 156 19.35 2.25 -16.29
C ALA A 156 17.99 1.90 -15.64
N GLU A 157 18.01 1.20 -14.51
CA GLU A 157 16.82 0.67 -13.85
C GLU A 157 16.61 1.34 -12.48
N LEU A 158 15.37 1.53 -12.09
CA LEU A 158 14.98 1.88 -10.73
C LEU A 158 15.15 0.65 -9.85
N GLN A 159 15.62 0.85 -8.62
CA GLN A 159 15.70 -0.25 -7.66
C GLN A 159 14.44 -0.23 -6.81
N THR A 160 13.66 -1.31 -6.86
CA THR A 160 12.48 -1.50 -6.00
C THR A 160 12.72 -2.61 -4.98
N ASN A 161 12.02 -2.54 -3.85
CA ASN A 161 12.00 -3.57 -2.81
C ASN A 161 10.58 -3.75 -2.27
N GLU A 162 10.27 -4.96 -1.84
CA GLU A 162 9.08 -5.23 -1.04
C GLU A 162 9.27 -4.72 0.39
N THR A 163 8.34 -3.88 0.86
CA THR A 163 8.28 -3.38 2.22
C THR A 163 6.94 -3.75 2.83
N GLU A 164 6.98 -4.61 3.84
CA GLU A 164 5.80 -4.95 4.65
C GLU A 164 5.48 -3.81 5.62
N VAL A 165 4.20 -3.42 5.68
CA VAL A 165 3.70 -2.40 6.59
C VAL A 165 2.43 -2.87 7.28
N LEU A 166 2.26 -2.48 8.54
CA LEU A 166 1.00 -2.54 9.25
C LEU A 166 0.49 -1.12 9.43
N PHE A 167 -0.76 -0.88 9.06
CA PHE A 167 -1.40 0.42 9.20
C PHE A 167 -2.80 0.29 9.79
N ASP A 168 -3.36 1.44 10.16
CA ASP A 168 -4.77 1.50 10.52
C ASP A 168 -5.46 2.74 9.98
N ARG A 169 -6.78 2.64 9.86
CA ARG A 169 -7.62 3.75 9.43
C ARG A 169 -9.05 3.60 9.93
N THR A 170 -9.67 4.71 10.32
CA THR A 170 -11.13 4.77 10.48
C THR A 170 -11.78 5.13 9.15
N VAL A 171 -12.78 4.34 8.76
CA VAL A 171 -13.52 4.44 7.50
C VAL A 171 -15.03 4.38 7.74
N ASP A 172 -15.82 4.73 6.73
CA ASP A 172 -17.27 4.53 6.72
C ASP A 172 -17.66 3.07 6.37
N ARG A 173 -18.95 2.77 6.46
CA ARG A 173 -19.50 1.44 6.18
C ARG A 173 -19.22 0.95 4.75
N GLU A 174 -19.38 1.81 3.76
CA GLU A 174 -19.25 1.42 2.35
C GLU A 174 -17.81 1.00 2.07
N THR A 175 -16.84 1.76 2.56
CA THR A 175 -15.42 1.42 2.47
C THR A 175 -15.08 0.17 3.28
N ALA A 176 -15.62 0.03 4.50
CA ALA A 176 -15.38 -1.13 5.36
C ALA A 176 -15.89 -2.45 4.76
N GLU A 177 -17.00 -2.41 4.03
CA GLU A 177 -17.57 -3.57 3.33
C GLU A 177 -16.83 -3.92 2.04
N ALA A 178 -16.09 -2.98 1.46
CA ALA A 178 -15.32 -3.18 0.22
C ALA A 178 -13.89 -3.67 0.44
N ILE A 179 -13.36 -3.57 1.67
CA ILE A 179 -11.99 -4.00 1.98
C ILE A 179 -11.94 -5.51 2.19
N GLU A 180 -11.11 -6.19 1.40
CA GLU A 180 -10.85 -7.62 1.52
C GLU A 180 -9.34 -7.92 1.52
N ALA A 181 -8.93 -8.95 2.28
CA ALA A 181 -7.56 -9.43 2.19
C ALA A 181 -7.31 -10.04 0.79
N GLY A 182 -6.21 -9.65 0.17
CA GLY A 182 -5.86 -9.94 -1.22
C GLY A 182 -6.14 -8.78 -2.18
N ASP A 183 -6.70 -7.67 -1.71
CA ASP A 183 -6.91 -6.48 -2.55
C ASP A 183 -5.57 -5.89 -3.02
N GLU A 184 -5.52 -5.51 -4.29
CA GLU A 184 -4.30 -5.03 -4.94
C GLU A 184 -4.46 -3.57 -5.37
N ALA A 185 -3.46 -2.75 -5.06
CA ALA A 185 -3.26 -1.45 -5.69
C ALA A 185 -2.51 -1.68 -7.01
N GLN A 186 -3.12 -1.27 -8.13
CA GLN A 186 -2.59 -1.54 -9.47
C GLN A 186 -2.60 -0.28 -10.34
N LEU A 187 -1.58 -0.16 -11.18
CA LEU A 187 -1.55 0.76 -12.31
C LEU A 187 -1.40 -0.04 -13.60
N GLY A 188 -2.40 0.01 -14.47
CA GLY A 188 -2.44 -0.85 -15.67
C GLY A 188 -2.48 -2.34 -15.29
N ASN A 189 -1.37 -3.05 -15.48
CA ASN A 189 -1.22 -4.47 -15.08
C ASN A 189 -0.12 -4.66 -14.03
N GLU A 190 0.41 -3.58 -13.45
CA GLU A 190 1.48 -3.61 -12.46
C GLU A 190 0.87 -3.48 -11.06
N THR A 191 1.14 -4.46 -10.20
CA THR A 191 0.74 -4.43 -8.80
C THR A 191 1.79 -3.69 -7.99
N THR A 192 1.41 -2.57 -7.38
CA THR A 192 2.31 -1.75 -6.58
C THR A 192 2.18 -2.04 -5.09
N ALA A 193 1.04 -2.58 -4.67
CA ALA A 193 0.87 -3.07 -3.31
C ALA A 193 -0.22 -4.14 -3.23
N THR A 194 -0.10 -5.02 -2.25
CA THR A 194 -1.07 -6.05 -1.93
C THR A 194 -1.48 -5.95 -0.46
N LEU A 195 -2.77 -5.97 -0.18
CA LEU A 195 -3.32 -6.04 1.17
C LEU A 195 -3.26 -7.50 1.63
N GLU A 196 -2.27 -7.85 2.47
CA GLU A 196 -2.08 -9.24 2.94
C GLU A 196 -3.11 -9.64 4.00
N THR A 197 -3.45 -8.72 4.89
CA THR A 197 -4.39 -8.95 5.99
C THR A 197 -5.30 -7.74 6.18
N ALA A 198 -6.53 -7.98 6.62
CA ALA A 198 -7.47 -6.92 6.97
C ALA A 198 -8.40 -7.37 8.09
N SER A 199 -8.38 -6.64 9.21
CA SER A 199 -9.33 -6.78 10.33
C SER A 199 -10.21 -5.53 10.37
N VAL A 200 -11.54 -5.70 10.26
CA VAL A 200 -12.50 -4.59 10.24
C VAL A 200 -13.34 -4.58 11.51
N TYR A 201 -13.11 -3.60 12.38
CA TYR A 201 -13.75 -3.48 13.69
C TYR A 201 -14.84 -2.39 13.72
N PRO A 202 -16.08 -2.69 14.10
CA PRO A 202 -17.10 -1.67 14.34
C PRO A 202 -16.73 -0.83 15.56
N LEU A 203 -16.64 0.50 15.42
CA LEU A 203 -16.35 1.42 16.52
C LEU A 203 -17.60 2.13 17.04
N SER A 204 -18.50 2.51 16.13
CA SER A 204 -19.75 3.21 16.42
C SER A 204 -20.69 3.12 15.20
N ASP A 205 -21.87 3.74 15.27
CA ASP A 205 -22.81 3.75 14.14
C ASP A 205 -22.16 4.36 12.88
N GLY A 206 -21.92 3.50 11.89
CA GLY A 206 -21.34 3.88 10.60
C GLY A 206 -19.84 4.18 10.60
N GLN A 207 -19.12 3.92 11.70
CA GLN A 207 -17.66 4.08 11.77
C GLN A 207 -16.97 2.75 12.08
N TYR A 208 -15.98 2.42 11.26
CA TYR A 208 -15.22 1.18 11.36
C TYR A 208 -13.72 1.48 11.43
N ARG A 209 -12.98 0.76 12.26
CA ARG A 209 -11.52 0.78 12.27
C ARG A 209 -11.02 -0.42 11.49
N VAL A 210 -10.26 -0.14 10.45
CA VAL A 210 -9.51 -1.13 9.69
C VAL A 210 -8.11 -1.17 10.25
N VAL A 211 -7.66 -2.35 10.65
CA VAL A 211 -6.24 -2.65 10.91
C VAL A 211 -5.81 -3.63 9.84
N ALA A 212 -4.84 -3.26 9.02
CA ALA A 212 -4.47 -4.04 7.86
C ALA A 212 -2.97 -4.04 7.63
N GLY A 213 -2.47 -5.18 7.15
CA GLY A 213 -1.11 -5.37 6.71
C GLY A 213 -1.02 -5.37 5.20
N ALA A 214 -0.03 -4.68 4.64
CA ALA A 214 0.20 -4.65 3.20
C ALA A 214 1.67 -4.87 2.86
N THR A 215 1.92 -5.51 1.73
CA THR A 215 3.22 -5.58 1.08
C THR A 215 3.26 -4.49 0.01
N LEU A 216 4.15 -3.51 0.17
CA LEU A 216 4.32 -2.41 -0.77
C LEU A 216 5.54 -2.68 -1.67
N GLU A 217 5.43 -2.49 -2.98
CA GLU A 217 6.59 -2.33 -3.83
C GLU A 217 7.09 -0.89 -3.68
N THR A 218 8.28 -0.71 -3.14
CA THR A 218 8.83 0.60 -2.77
C THR A 218 10.08 0.94 -3.58
N LEU A 219 10.23 2.20 -3.95
CA LEU A 219 11.46 2.70 -4.56
C LEU A 219 12.56 2.79 -3.51
N ALA A 220 13.69 2.14 -3.76
CA ALA A 220 14.89 2.22 -2.95
C ALA A 220 15.56 3.58 -3.17
N THR A 221 15.71 4.35 -2.10
CA THR A 221 16.53 5.59 -2.11
C THR A 221 17.75 5.41 -1.19
N GLU A 222 18.68 6.35 -1.22
CA GLU A 222 19.88 6.30 -0.35
C GLU A 222 19.53 6.37 1.15
N ASP A 223 18.42 7.04 1.50
CA ASP A 223 18.02 7.29 2.88
C ASP A 223 16.91 6.32 3.33
N ASP A 224 15.72 6.40 2.72
CA ASP A 224 14.52 5.66 3.14
C ASP A 224 13.69 5.15 1.94
N PRO A 225 13.04 3.98 2.04
CA PRO A 225 12.17 3.48 0.97
C PRO A 225 10.96 4.41 0.75
N ARG A 226 10.55 4.60 -0.50
CA ARG A 226 9.41 5.46 -0.87
C ARG A 226 8.31 4.70 -1.59
N TYR A 227 7.07 4.96 -1.20
CA TYR A 227 5.86 4.46 -1.87
C TYR A 227 5.11 5.64 -2.49
N GLY A 228 5.15 5.74 -3.83
CA GLY A 228 4.80 6.98 -4.52
C GLY A 228 5.61 8.16 -3.98
N SER A 229 4.92 9.24 -3.62
CA SER A 229 5.55 10.42 -3.01
C SER A 229 5.92 10.26 -1.53
N ALA A 230 5.40 9.25 -0.83
CA ALA A 230 5.53 9.10 0.62
C ALA A 230 6.78 8.32 1.04
N ILE A 231 7.45 8.76 2.10
CA ILE A 231 8.49 7.98 2.79
C ILE A 231 7.80 6.90 3.64
N VAL A 232 8.29 5.66 3.55
CA VAL A 232 7.71 4.51 4.25
C VAL A 232 8.36 4.37 5.62
N GLU A 233 7.79 5.10 6.58
CA GLU A 233 8.20 5.13 7.99
C GLU A 233 6.98 5.14 8.92
N PRO A 234 7.11 4.74 10.20
CA PRO A 234 6.04 4.88 11.17
C PRO A 234 5.51 6.32 11.25
N GLU A 235 4.21 6.47 11.46
CA GLU A 235 3.48 7.75 11.48
C GLU A 235 3.33 8.46 10.11
N SER A 236 3.97 7.96 9.05
CA SER A 236 3.74 8.46 7.69
C SER A 236 2.42 7.99 7.11
N THR A 237 1.83 8.83 6.26
CA THR A 237 0.60 8.52 5.54
C THR A 237 0.93 8.13 4.11
N ILE A 238 0.43 6.98 3.68
CA ILE A 238 0.56 6.49 2.30
C ILE A 238 -0.77 6.58 1.57
N ALA A 239 -0.77 6.51 0.25
CA ALA A 239 -1.98 6.32 -0.54
C ALA A 239 -2.10 4.84 -0.88
N PHE A 240 -3.21 4.20 -0.55
CA PHE A 240 -3.51 2.83 -0.97
C PHE A 240 -4.83 2.85 -1.72
N SER A 241 -4.75 2.82 -3.05
CA SER A 241 -5.89 3.00 -3.93
C SER A 241 -6.09 1.75 -4.77
N THR A 242 -7.28 1.17 -4.68
CA THR A 242 -7.73 0.02 -5.46
C THR A 242 -8.77 0.47 -6.49
N ALA A 243 -9.33 -0.47 -7.25
CA ALA A 243 -10.47 -0.18 -8.12
C ALA A 243 -11.77 0.14 -7.34
N GLU A 244 -11.86 -0.26 -6.07
CA GLU A 244 -13.09 -0.18 -5.27
C GLU A 244 -13.06 0.95 -4.24
N TYR A 245 -11.88 1.31 -3.72
CA TYR A 245 -11.76 2.32 -2.68
C TYR A 245 -10.40 3.04 -2.68
N ASP A 246 -10.37 4.19 -2.02
CA ASP A 246 -9.16 4.98 -1.78
C ASP A 246 -8.90 5.12 -0.27
N LEU A 247 -7.76 4.61 0.19
CA LEU A 247 -7.32 4.76 1.58
C LEU A 247 -6.12 5.70 1.68
N ARG A 248 -6.10 6.45 2.78
CA ARG A 248 -4.93 7.21 3.23
C ARG A 248 -4.60 6.82 4.68
N PRO A 249 -4.09 5.60 4.89
CA PRO A 249 -3.82 5.09 6.22
C PRO A 249 -2.50 5.64 6.75
N THR A 250 -2.35 5.59 8.07
CA THR A 250 -1.10 5.94 8.74
C THR A 250 -0.36 4.67 9.12
N ILE A 251 0.91 4.57 8.73
CA ILE A 251 1.77 3.44 9.05
C ILE A 251 1.98 3.39 10.56
N ARG A 252 1.78 2.21 11.15
CA ARG A 252 2.08 1.94 12.56
C ARG A 252 3.43 1.26 12.73
N GLU A 253 3.69 0.26 11.89
CA GLU A 253 4.83 -0.62 12.03
C GLU A 253 5.32 -1.08 10.66
N LEU A 254 6.62 -1.37 10.57
CA LEU A 254 7.29 -1.87 9.38
C LEU A 254 7.78 -3.30 9.60
N GLY A 255 7.92 -4.06 8.52
CA GLY A 255 8.47 -5.41 8.55
C GLY A 255 7.52 -6.47 9.10
N THR A 256 6.22 -6.17 9.10
CA THR A 256 5.15 -7.11 9.44
C THR A 256 3.86 -6.69 8.74
N THR A 257 3.07 -7.67 8.34
CA THR A 257 1.69 -7.51 7.88
C THR A 257 0.69 -8.11 8.88
N ASP A 258 1.18 -8.72 9.96
CA ASP A 258 0.34 -9.29 11.00
C ASP A 258 0.02 -8.27 12.09
N GLU A 259 -1.24 -8.26 12.53
CA GLU A 259 -1.66 -7.48 13.70
C GLU A 259 -0.98 -8.02 14.98
N PRO A 260 -0.46 -7.15 15.87
CA PRO A 260 0.23 -7.58 17.08
C PRO A 260 -0.61 -8.45 18.01
N GLY A 261 0.07 -9.35 18.72
CA GLY A 261 -0.53 -10.24 19.72
C GLY A 261 -1.10 -11.53 19.15
N GLU A 262 -1.36 -12.48 20.04
CA GLU A 262 -1.95 -13.77 19.72
C GLU A 262 -3.48 -13.70 19.87
N PRO A 263 -4.27 -14.22 18.91
CA PRO A 263 -5.72 -14.33 19.06
C PRO A 263 -6.11 -15.10 20.32
N SER A 264 -7.09 -14.58 21.05
CA SER A 264 -7.62 -15.14 22.29
C SER A 264 -9.10 -14.80 22.43
N THR A 265 -9.78 -15.38 23.41
CA THR A 265 -11.20 -15.10 23.68
C THR A 265 -11.36 -14.67 25.14
N THR A 266 -12.10 -13.59 25.37
CA THR A 266 -12.42 -13.08 26.71
C THR A 266 -13.91 -13.04 26.93
N THR A 267 -14.37 -13.73 27.96
CA THR A 267 -15.76 -13.64 28.39
C THR A 267 -15.97 -12.42 29.28
N VAL A 268 -16.99 -11.62 28.96
CA VAL A 268 -17.40 -10.45 29.73
C VAL A 268 -18.88 -10.50 30.09
N GLU A 269 -19.23 -9.88 31.20
CA GLU A 269 -20.60 -9.55 31.57
C GLU A 269 -20.90 -8.08 31.29
N ILE A 270 -22.04 -7.80 30.66
CA ILE A 270 -22.51 -6.46 30.36
C ILE A 270 -23.92 -6.29 30.92
N ASP A 271 -24.10 -5.30 31.79
CA ASP A 271 -25.38 -4.97 32.41
C ASP A 271 -26.10 -3.85 31.65
N LEU A 272 -27.35 -4.13 31.27
CA LEU A 272 -28.26 -3.22 30.60
C LEU A 272 -29.47 -2.95 31.50
N ASP A 273 -29.53 -1.75 32.05
CA ASP A 273 -30.56 -1.39 33.02
C ASP A 273 -31.83 -0.85 32.37
N GLN A 274 -32.99 -1.17 32.96
CA GLN A 274 -34.26 -0.50 32.71
C GLN A 274 -34.75 -0.48 31.25
N LEU A 275 -34.44 -1.53 30.48
CA LEU A 275 -34.88 -1.72 29.11
C LEU A 275 -36.39 -1.98 29.03
N GLY A 276 -37.06 -1.46 28.00
CA GLY A 276 -38.44 -1.84 27.71
C GLY A 276 -38.55 -3.30 27.27
N GLU A 277 -39.73 -3.91 27.42
CA GLU A 277 -39.98 -5.32 27.01
C GLU A 277 -39.51 -5.62 25.58
N ARG A 278 -39.73 -4.69 24.64
CA ARG A 278 -39.31 -4.86 23.24
C ARG A 278 -37.79 -4.84 23.08
N GLU A 279 -37.10 -3.94 23.75
CA GLU A 279 -35.63 -3.82 23.71
C GLU A 279 -34.99 -5.04 24.36
N ALA A 280 -35.44 -5.42 25.56
CA ALA A 280 -34.95 -6.60 26.27
C ALA A 280 -35.15 -7.90 25.48
N SER A 281 -36.23 -8.00 24.70
CA SER A 281 -36.51 -9.17 23.86
C SER A 281 -35.61 -9.31 22.63
N GLN A 282 -34.87 -8.27 22.24
CA GLN A 282 -33.97 -8.32 21.08
C GLN A 282 -32.68 -9.08 21.36
N PHE A 283 -32.23 -9.13 22.61
CA PHE A 283 -30.99 -9.81 22.98
C PHE A 283 -31.23 -11.30 23.12
N GLU A 284 -30.66 -12.15 22.27
CA GLU A 284 -30.77 -13.61 22.37
C GLU A 284 -29.38 -14.26 22.33
N PRO A 285 -29.18 -15.40 23.02
CA PRO A 285 -27.95 -16.18 22.84
C PRO A 285 -27.74 -16.57 21.37
N GLY A 286 -26.49 -16.44 20.90
CA GLY A 286 -26.09 -16.70 19.53
C GLY A 286 -26.08 -15.47 18.62
N LEU A 287 -26.46 -14.29 19.11
CA LEU A 287 -26.22 -13.05 18.38
C LEU A 287 -24.72 -12.75 18.29
N THR A 288 -24.28 -12.29 17.12
CA THR A 288 -22.87 -12.02 16.83
C THR A 288 -22.67 -10.60 16.31
N GLU A 289 -21.56 -9.99 16.69
CA GLU A 289 -21.02 -8.84 15.97
C GLU A 289 -20.09 -9.36 14.88
N THR A 290 -20.36 -8.98 13.63
CA THR A 290 -19.59 -9.44 12.46
C THR A 290 -19.27 -8.24 11.57
N ALA A 291 -18.01 -8.12 11.14
CA ALA A 291 -17.56 -7.09 10.19
C ALA A 291 -16.29 -7.56 9.47
N GLY A 292 -16.14 -7.21 8.19
CA GLY A 292 -15.00 -7.66 7.36
C GLY A 292 -14.92 -9.18 7.17
N GLY A 293 -16.04 -9.90 7.34
CA GLY A 293 -16.07 -11.37 7.30
C GLY A 293 -15.74 -12.06 8.64
N ASP A 294 -15.23 -11.32 9.63
CA ASP A 294 -14.88 -11.84 10.94
C ASP A 294 -15.97 -11.63 11.98
N THR A 295 -16.03 -12.52 12.98
CA THR A 295 -16.92 -12.39 14.15
C THR A 295 -16.11 -11.90 15.34
N TRP A 296 -16.47 -10.74 15.89
CA TRP A 296 -15.73 -10.10 16.98
C TRP A 296 -16.32 -10.34 18.36
N ALA A 297 -17.62 -10.61 18.43
CA ALA A 297 -18.29 -10.89 19.69
C ALA A 297 -19.45 -11.85 19.49
N THR A 298 -19.72 -12.70 20.48
CA THR A 298 -20.87 -13.62 20.50
C THR A 298 -21.55 -13.57 21.85
N ILE A 299 -22.86 -13.30 21.87
CA ILE A 299 -23.66 -13.44 23.09
C ILE A 299 -23.84 -14.93 23.39
N THR A 300 -23.28 -15.41 24.51
CA THR A 300 -23.38 -16.82 24.91
C THR A 300 -24.52 -17.06 25.89
N ASN A 301 -24.90 -16.06 26.69
CA ASN A 301 -26.00 -16.14 27.63
C ASN A 301 -26.71 -14.78 27.81
N VAL A 302 -27.99 -14.84 28.15
CA VAL A 302 -28.83 -13.65 28.39
C VAL A 302 -29.72 -13.92 29.59
N ASP A 303 -29.45 -13.24 30.70
CA ASP A 303 -30.28 -13.25 31.90
C ASP A 303 -31.16 -11.99 31.93
N ARG A 304 -32.47 -12.17 32.12
CA ARG A 304 -33.44 -11.07 32.10
C ARG A 304 -34.29 -11.09 33.36
N GLU A 305 -34.29 -9.98 34.09
CA GLU A 305 -35.03 -9.83 35.34
C GLU A 305 -35.90 -8.56 35.29
N PRO A 306 -37.10 -8.54 35.91
CA PRO A 306 -37.88 -7.31 36.02
C PRO A 306 -37.09 -6.24 36.77
N ALA A 307 -36.96 -5.05 36.19
CA ALA A 307 -36.15 -3.98 36.75
C ALA A 307 -36.64 -3.53 38.12
N SER A 308 -35.76 -3.05 39.01
CA SER A 308 -36.18 -2.53 40.32
C SER A 308 -36.53 -1.04 40.29
N VAL A 309 -37.53 -0.64 41.09
CA VAL A 309 -37.87 0.76 41.36
C VAL A 309 -38.05 1.02 42.84
N ILE A 310 -37.54 2.16 43.30
CA ILE A 310 -37.77 2.65 44.66
C ILE A 310 -39.02 3.53 44.64
N VAL A 311 -40.05 3.11 45.38
CA VAL A 311 -41.30 3.84 45.54
C VAL A 311 -41.34 4.45 46.94
N GLU A 312 -41.53 5.76 47.01
CA GLU A 312 -41.82 6.46 48.27
C GLU A 312 -43.31 6.37 48.59
N THR A 313 -43.63 5.96 49.82
CA THR A 313 -45.00 5.87 50.32
C THR A 313 -45.48 7.20 50.90
N GLU A 314 -46.79 7.38 51.08
CA GLU A 314 -47.38 8.60 51.68
C GLU A 314 -46.83 8.91 53.09
N ASP A 315 -46.31 7.89 53.79
CA ASP A 315 -45.67 8.01 55.11
C ASP A 315 -44.16 8.36 55.03
N GLY A 316 -43.61 8.57 53.82
CA GLY A 316 -42.18 8.88 53.58
C GLY A 316 -41.23 7.68 53.64
N ASN A 317 -41.75 6.45 53.70
CA ASN A 317 -40.91 5.23 53.68
C ASN A 317 -40.63 4.80 52.24
N LEU A 318 -39.38 4.42 51.96
CA LEU A 318 -38.94 3.89 50.68
C LEU A 318 -39.12 2.38 50.61
N HIS A 319 -39.72 1.88 49.53
CA HIS A 319 -39.89 0.45 49.26
C HIS A 319 -39.41 0.10 47.85
N GLU A 320 -38.63 -0.96 47.75
CA GLU A 320 -38.26 -1.54 46.46
C GLU A 320 -39.41 -2.40 45.90
N ARG A 321 -39.71 -2.19 44.61
CA ARG A 321 -40.73 -2.92 43.84
C ARG A 321 -40.17 -3.25 42.47
N GLN A 322 -40.67 -4.31 41.84
CA GLN A 322 -40.37 -4.60 40.45
C GLN A 322 -41.14 -3.63 39.53
N HIS A 323 -40.49 -3.18 38.47
CA HIS A 323 -41.08 -2.36 37.42
C HIS A 323 -42.00 -3.24 36.57
N PRO A 324 -43.24 -2.80 36.28
CA PRO A 324 -44.23 -3.65 35.60
C PRO A 324 -43.91 -3.95 34.13
N THR A 325 -43.04 -3.16 33.48
CA THR A 325 -42.79 -3.24 32.03
C THR A 325 -41.32 -3.06 31.62
N LYS A 326 -40.40 -2.97 32.59
CA LYS A 326 -38.97 -2.76 32.32
C LYS A 326 -38.18 -3.92 32.87
N TYR A 327 -37.06 -4.21 32.23
CA TYR A 327 -36.18 -5.33 32.55
C TYR A 327 -34.74 -4.83 32.69
N ASP A 328 -34.04 -5.42 33.64
CA ASP A 328 -32.59 -5.39 33.71
C ASP A 328 -32.10 -6.66 33.00
N VAL A 329 -31.13 -6.52 32.10
CA VAL A 329 -30.61 -7.61 31.27
C VAL A 329 -29.10 -7.69 31.47
N THR A 330 -28.63 -8.86 31.88
CA THR A 330 -27.20 -9.17 31.93
C THR A 330 -26.84 -10.08 30.76
N LEU A 331 -25.91 -9.63 29.94
CA LEU A 331 -25.38 -10.37 28.80
C LEU A 331 -24.05 -11.00 29.20
N THR A 332 -23.88 -12.30 28.94
CA THR A 332 -22.56 -12.93 28.89
C THR A 332 -22.12 -12.96 27.44
N VAL A 333 -20.99 -12.34 27.14
CA VAL A 333 -20.48 -12.16 25.77
C VAL A 333 -19.05 -12.64 25.69
N ASP A 334 -18.76 -13.50 24.71
CA ASP A 334 -17.39 -13.86 24.36
C ASP A 334 -16.87 -12.86 23.33
N LEU A 335 -15.78 -12.17 23.65
CA LEU A 335 -15.09 -11.22 22.79
C LEU A 335 -13.85 -11.88 22.18
N GLU A 336 -13.68 -11.75 20.86
CA GLU A 336 -12.43 -12.09 20.20
C GLU A 336 -11.40 -10.98 20.49
N THR A 337 -10.40 -11.33 21.29
CA THR A 337 -9.37 -10.42 21.79
C THR A 337 -8.00 -10.83 21.27
N ARG A 338 -7.00 -9.98 21.48
CA ARG A 338 -5.59 -10.30 21.22
C ARG A 338 -4.77 -10.10 22.48
N GLU A 339 -3.94 -11.09 22.83
CA GLU A 339 -3.00 -10.98 23.93
C GLU A 339 -1.67 -10.42 23.42
N THR A 340 -1.28 -9.24 23.90
CA THR A 340 -0.03 -8.57 23.54
C THR A 340 0.88 -8.44 24.75
N ASP A 341 2.14 -8.07 24.55
CA ASP A 341 3.08 -7.75 25.65
C ASP A 341 2.59 -6.60 26.55
N LEU A 342 1.68 -5.75 26.03
CA LEU A 342 1.06 -4.63 26.77
C LEU A 342 -0.22 -5.05 27.51
N GLY A 343 -0.66 -6.29 27.33
CA GLY A 343 -1.90 -6.84 27.88
C GLY A 343 -2.92 -7.19 26.81
N GLN A 344 -4.12 -7.51 27.27
CA GLN A 344 -5.24 -7.90 26.41
C GLN A 344 -5.83 -6.68 25.67
N GLN A 345 -6.15 -6.87 24.40
CA GLN A 345 -6.75 -5.86 23.53
C GLN A 345 -8.02 -6.38 22.86
N PHE A 346 -8.99 -5.50 22.68
CA PHE A 346 -10.20 -5.74 21.90
C PHE A 346 -10.31 -4.62 20.85
N LYS A 347 -10.51 -4.99 19.58
CA LYS A 347 -10.59 -4.03 18.45
C LYS A 347 -9.40 -3.07 18.37
N GLY A 348 -8.21 -3.54 18.73
CA GLY A 348 -6.96 -2.78 18.76
C GLY A 348 -6.87 -1.73 19.88
N GLU A 349 -7.71 -1.82 20.92
CA GLU A 349 -7.64 -1.00 22.13
C GLU A 349 -7.43 -1.88 23.37
N SER A 350 -6.75 -1.37 24.41
CA SER A 350 -6.56 -2.12 25.65
C SER A 350 -7.91 -2.43 26.29
N LEU A 351 -8.16 -3.71 26.61
CA LEU A 351 -9.35 -4.16 27.32
C LEU A 351 -9.03 -4.36 28.80
N ARG A 352 -9.72 -3.63 29.68
CA ARG A 352 -9.63 -3.79 31.13
C ARG A 352 -11.03 -3.99 31.72
N ASN A 353 -11.04 -4.57 32.91
CA ASN A 353 -12.27 -4.77 33.65
C ASN A 353 -12.96 -3.42 33.96
N GLY A 354 -14.21 -3.28 33.52
CA GLY A 354 -15.03 -2.08 33.67
C GLY A 354 -14.92 -1.08 32.51
N ASP A 355 -14.14 -1.38 31.46
CA ASP A 355 -14.05 -0.53 30.27
C ASP A 355 -15.35 -0.56 29.47
N THR A 356 -15.64 0.54 28.76
CA THR A 356 -16.83 0.64 27.91
C THR A 356 -16.54 0.02 26.56
N VAL A 357 -17.40 -0.90 26.12
CA VAL A 357 -17.30 -1.57 24.82
C VAL A 357 -18.49 -1.18 23.95
N TYR A 358 -18.23 -0.97 22.67
CA TYR A 358 -19.25 -0.86 21.63
C TYR A 358 -19.38 -2.20 20.90
N LEU A 359 -20.60 -2.73 20.83
CA LEU A 359 -20.95 -3.97 20.15
C LEU A 359 -22.18 -3.76 19.25
N ASP A 360 -22.07 -4.08 17.98
CA ASP A 360 -23.17 -4.07 17.00
C ASP A 360 -23.55 -5.50 16.60
N PHE A 361 -24.65 -6.00 17.16
CA PHE A 361 -25.17 -7.34 16.87
C PHE A 361 -26.08 -7.37 15.63
N GLY A 362 -26.09 -6.30 14.82
CA GLY A 362 -26.89 -6.14 13.60
C GLY A 362 -28.38 -5.85 13.82
N VAL A 363 -28.98 -6.41 14.87
CA VAL A 363 -30.36 -6.14 15.28
C VAL A 363 -30.47 -5.10 16.40
N THR A 364 -29.38 -4.92 17.14
CA THR A 364 -29.27 -3.98 18.27
C THR A 364 -27.79 -3.67 18.54
N THR A 365 -27.53 -2.50 19.09
CA THR A 365 -26.20 -2.06 19.51
C THR A 365 -26.12 -1.94 21.04
N VAL A 366 -24.94 -2.15 21.60
CA VAL A 366 -24.64 -1.99 23.03
C VAL A 366 -23.40 -1.11 23.18
N GLU A 367 -23.50 -0.08 24.00
CA GLU A 367 -22.36 0.76 24.39
C GLU A 367 -22.36 0.89 25.92
N GLN A 368 -21.73 -0.06 26.61
CA GLN A 368 -21.81 -0.20 28.07
C GLN A 368 -20.52 -0.75 28.64
N ARG A 369 -20.38 -0.68 29.96
CA ARG A 369 -19.24 -1.25 30.68
C ARG A 369 -19.27 -2.78 30.62
N ALA A 370 -18.11 -3.36 30.33
CA ALA A 370 -17.89 -4.80 30.33
C ALA A 370 -17.04 -5.22 31.53
N TRP A 371 -17.49 -6.25 32.24
CA TRP A 371 -16.80 -6.83 33.39
C TRP A 371 -16.23 -8.20 32.98
N ILE A 372 -14.90 -8.34 32.99
CA ILE A 372 -14.25 -9.60 32.61
C ILE A 372 -14.61 -10.69 33.63
N VAL A 373 -15.01 -11.85 33.12
CA VAL A 373 -15.35 -13.05 33.90
C VAL A 373 -14.15 -14.01 33.83
N ASP A 374 -13.50 -14.26 34.97
CA ASP A 374 -12.36 -15.18 35.11
C ASP A 374 -12.78 -16.67 35.18
#